data_AF-A0A524EUK1-F1
#
_entry.id   AF-A0A524EUK1-F1
#
_cell.length_a   1.000
_cell.length_b   1.000
_cell.length_c   1.000
_cell.angle_alpha   90.00
_cell.angle_beta   90.00
_cell.angle_gamma   90.00
#
_symmetry.space_group_name_H-M   'P 1'
#
loop_
_entity.id
_entity.type
_entity.pdbx_description
1 polymer ?
#
loop_
_entity_poly.entity_id
_entity_poly.type
_entity_poly.pdbx_seq_one_letter_code
_entity_poly.pdbx_strand_id
1 'polypeptide(L)'
;MQKNSLIAHEDISVLALRLYRKNEKYDKMIYELARLCKILQMNLDLKECQDDAWIDVNVFSTIEEMRSRLKHDSFKEPIEEEIKELAKELKINKPEKSKLHWFLAEKMLVVEKLTSLF
;
A
#
# COMPACT_ATOMS: atom_id res chain seq x y z
N MET A 1 -16.38 -17.46 -9.26
CA MET A 1 -16.06 -17.40 -7.81
C MET A 1 -15.48 -16.02 -7.54
N GLN A 2 -16.14 -15.20 -6.72
CA GLN A 2 -15.54 -13.96 -6.24
C GLN A 2 -14.36 -14.35 -5.34
N LYS A 3 -13.14 -13.90 -5.68
CA LYS A 3 -12.01 -13.97 -4.74
C LYS A 3 -12.39 -13.12 -3.53
N ASN A 4 -12.43 -13.71 -2.34
CA ASN A 4 -12.53 -12.94 -1.10
C ASN A 4 -11.21 -12.18 -0.96
N SER A 5 -11.25 -10.85 -0.87
CA SER A 5 -10.06 -10.04 -0.57
C SER A 5 -9.88 -9.92 0.94
N LEU A 6 -8.62 -9.89 1.40
CA LEU A 6 -8.28 -9.69 2.82
C LEU A 6 -8.90 -8.40 3.39
N ILE A 7 -8.99 -7.36 2.56
CA ILE A 7 -9.57 -6.06 2.90
C ILE A 7 -10.90 -5.90 2.14
N ALA A 8 -11.97 -5.55 2.84
CA ALA A 8 -13.26 -5.31 2.20
C ALA A 8 -13.23 -3.99 1.41
N HIS A 9 -13.85 -4.00 0.22
CA HIS A 9 -13.98 -2.80 -0.61
C HIS A 9 -14.70 -1.65 0.11
N GLU A 10 -15.62 -1.96 1.02
CA GLU A 10 -16.31 -0.97 1.85
C GLU A 10 -15.34 -0.25 2.80
N ASP A 11 -14.42 -0.96 3.43
CA ASP A 11 -13.40 -0.37 4.31
C ASP A 11 -12.48 0.59 3.54
N ILE A 12 -12.07 0.17 2.33
CA ILE A 12 -11.27 1.01 1.44
C ILE A 12 -12.07 2.27 1.07
N SER A 13 -13.34 2.12 0.71
CA SER A 13 -14.21 3.23 0.31
C SER A 13 -14.40 4.24 1.46
N VAL A 14 -14.65 3.76 2.68
CA VAL A 14 -14.83 4.59 3.88
C VAL A 14 -13.54 5.35 4.18
N LEU A 15 -12.38 4.69 4.15
CA LEU A 15 -11.11 5.34 4.42
C LEU A 15 -10.71 6.31 3.31
N ALA A 16 -10.91 5.96 2.03
CA ALA A 16 -10.64 6.83 0.89
C ALA A 16 -11.47 8.12 0.96
N LEU A 17 -12.75 8.04 1.35
CA LEU A 17 -13.59 9.20 1.56
C LEU A 17 -13.07 10.09 2.71
N ARG A 18 -12.58 9.49 3.80
CA ARG A 18 -11.95 10.23 4.91
C ARG A 18 -10.69 10.95 4.44
N LEU A 19 -9.83 10.29 3.67
CA LEU A 19 -8.61 10.88 3.10
C LEU A 19 -8.95 12.03 2.15
N TYR A 20 -9.95 11.86 1.28
CA TYR A 20 -10.44 12.91 0.39
C TYR A 20 -10.86 14.17 1.17
N ARG A 21 -11.61 14.00 2.26
CA ARG A 21 -12.07 15.11 3.11
C ARG A 21 -10.93 15.84 3.83
N LYS A 22 -9.82 15.17 4.13
CA LYS A 22 -8.63 15.81 4.73
C LYS A 22 -7.91 16.74 3.76
N ASN A 23 -8.13 16.58 2.45
CA ASN A 23 -7.57 17.42 1.38
C ASN A 23 -6.05 17.65 1.50
N GLU A 24 -5.31 16.58 1.77
CA GLU A 24 -3.86 16.61 1.89
C GLU A 24 -3.21 17.07 0.57
N LYS A 25 -2.01 17.69 0.68
CA LYS A 25 -1.25 18.12 -0.51
C LYS A 25 -0.87 16.90 -1.35
N TYR A 26 -0.98 17.04 -2.67
CA TYR A 26 -0.68 15.98 -3.64
C TYR A 26 0.70 15.34 -3.41
N ASP A 27 1.75 16.16 -3.25
CA ASP A 27 3.11 15.66 -3.04
C ASP A 27 3.26 14.85 -1.75
N LYS A 28 2.54 15.22 -0.69
CA LYS A 28 2.55 14.46 0.56
C LYS A 28 1.79 13.14 0.42
N MET A 29 0.70 13.11 -0.34
CA MET A 29 -0.02 11.87 -0.66
C MET A 29 0.83 10.91 -1.50
N ILE A 30 1.57 11.43 -2.49
CA ILE A 30 2.50 10.63 -3.28
C ILE A 30 3.64 10.07 -2.41
N TYR A 31 4.21 10.89 -1.54
CA TYR A 31 5.25 10.46 -0.61
C TYR A 31 4.75 9.36 0.33
N GLU A 32 3.57 9.52 0.92
CA GLU A 32 3.00 8.51 1.81
C GLU A 32 2.69 7.22 1.06
N LEU A 33 2.15 7.32 -0.16
CA LEU A 33 1.91 6.15 -0.99
C LEU A 33 3.21 5.40 -1.30
N ALA A 34 4.28 6.13 -1.65
CA ALA A 34 5.59 5.55 -1.89
C ALA A 34 6.11 4.81 -0.64
N ARG A 35 5.98 5.43 0.53
CA ARG A 35 6.38 4.82 1.80
C ARG A 35 5.61 3.52 2.05
N LEU A 36 4.29 3.53 1.93
CA LEU A 36 3.46 2.34 2.13
C LEU A 36 3.83 1.23 1.14
N CYS A 37 4.05 1.57 -0.14
CA CYS A 37 4.50 0.59 -1.13
C CYS A 37 5.86 -0.03 -0.73
N LYS A 38 6.82 0.78 -0.29
CA LYS A 38 8.14 0.29 0.16
C LYS A 38 8.04 -0.61 1.39
N ILE A 39 7.21 -0.25 2.37
CA ILE A 39 6.92 -1.12 3.53
C ILE A 39 6.47 -2.50 3.05
N LEU A 40 5.51 -2.56 2.13
CA LEU A 40 5.03 -3.84 1.61
C LEU A 40 6.13 -4.59 0.85
N GLN A 41 6.91 -3.91 -0.01
CA GLN A 41 8.03 -4.53 -0.74
C GLN A 41 9.11 -5.10 0.18
N MET A 42 9.42 -4.44 1.30
CA MET A 42 10.46 -4.89 2.24
C MET A 42 10.00 -6.07 3.09
N ASN A 43 8.73 -6.10 3.48
CA ASN A 43 8.24 -7.08 4.44
C ASN A 43 7.57 -8.30 3.78
N LEU A 44 7.10 -8.19 2.53
CA LEU A 44 6.36 -9.25 1.85
C LEU A 44 7.04 -9.70 0.55
N ASP A 45 6.96 -10.99 0.27
CA ASP A 45 7.34 -11.58 -1.02
C ASP A 45 6.26 -11.33 -2.08
N LEU A 46 6.39 -10.18 -2.76
CA LEU A 46 5.48 -9.69 -3.79
C LEU A 46 6.00 -9.98 -5.21
N LYS A 47 6.53 -11.19 -5.47
CA LYS A 47 7.12 -11.59 -6.78
C LYS A 47 6.28 -11.24 -8.02
N GLU A 48 4.97 -11.10 -7.88
CA GLU A 48 4.04 -10.75 -8.96
C GLU A 48 3.85 -9.23 -9.17
N CYS A 49 4.40 -8.38 -8.30
CA CYS A 49 4.23 -6.92 -8.31
C CYS A 49 5.57 -6.15 -8.25
N GLN A 50 6.70 -6.81 -8.56
CA GLN A 50 8.03 -6.19 -8.43
C GLN A 50 8.29 -5.06 -9.43
N ASP A 51 7.61 -5.08 -10.58
CA ASP A 51 7.81 -4.10 -11.67
C ASP A 51 6.77 -2.97 -11.69
N ASP A 52 5.72 -3.05 -10.85
CA ASP A 52 4.67 -2.03 -10.80
C ASP A 52 4.88 -1.07 -9.64
N ALA A 53 4.98 0.22 -9.97
CA ALA A 53 4.99 1.30 -8.97
C ALA A 53 3.70 1.28 -8.10
N TRP A 54 2.64 0.70 -8.65
CA TRP A 54 1.34 0.50 -8.01
C TRP A 54 1.21 -0.96 -7.60
N ILE A 55 1.72 -1.31 -6.41
CA ILE A 55 1.56 -2.66 -5.86
C ILE A 55 0.07 -3.00 -5.83
N ASP A 56 -0.39 -4.05 -6.51
CA ASP A 56 -1.74 -4.56 -6.30
C ASP A 56 -1.74 -5.33 -4.97
N VAL A 57 -2.66 -5.01 -4.06
CA VAL A 57 -2.77 -5.74 -2.78
C VAL A 57 -3.99 -6.66 -2.73
N ASN A 58 -4.73 -6.80 -3.83
CA ASN A 58 -5.70 -7.87 -4.03
C ASN A 58 -5.03 -9.27 -4.15
N VAL A 59 -3.70 -9.31 -3.99
CA VAL A 59 -2.89 -10.52 -3.95
C VAL A 59 -3.17 -11.35 -2.68
N PHE A 60 -3.68 -10.74 -1.61
CA PHE A 60 -3.98 -11.43 -0.35
C PHE A 60 -5.48 -11.64 -0.19
N SER A 61 -5.88 -12.91 -0.07
CA SER A 61 -7.25 -13.31 0.24
C SER A 61 -7.44 -13.55 1.74
N THR A 62 -6.38 -13.92 2.45
CA THR A 62 -6.41 -14.22 3.89
C THR A 62 -5.17 -13.71 4.65
N ILE A 63 -5.25 -13.70 5.99
CA ILE A 63 -4.14 -13.33 6.88
C ILE A 63 -3.03 -14.39 6.82
N GLU A 64 -3.40 -15.67 6.70
CA GLU A 64 -2.47 -16.79 6.61
C GLU A 64 -1.63 -16.73 5.33
N GLU A 65 -2.24 -16.37 4.20
CA GLU A 65 -1.51 -16.12 2.95
C GLU A 65 -0.50 -14.99 3.14
N MET A 66 -0.91 -13.89 3.78
CA MET A 66 -0.02 -12.77 4.08
C MET A 66 1.15 -13.20 4.98
N ARG A 67 0.88 -13.95 6.05
CA ARG A 67 1.88 -14.48 6.98
C ARG A 67 2.89 -15.38 6.28
N SER A 68 2.44 -16.24 5.35
CA SER A 68 3.34 -17.13 4.59
C SER A 68 4.31 -16.40 3.66
N ARG A 69 4.04 -15.13 3.34
CA ARG A 69 4.88 -14.30 2.47
C ARG A 69 5.79 -13.34 3.22
N LEU A 70 5.83 -13.38 4.55
CA LEU A 70 6.75 -12.56 5.33
C LEU A 70 8.19 -12.89 4.95
N LYS A 71 8.98 -11.85 4.64
CA LYS A 71 10.40 -11.99 4.32
C LYS A 71 11.28 -12.12 5.57
N HIS A 72 10.79 -11.64 6.70
CA HIS A 72 11.54 -11.47 7.94
C HIS A 72 10.63 -11.69 9.15
N ASP A 73 11.22 -12.01 10.31
CA ASP A 73 10.51 -12.16 11.59
C ASP A 73 10.29 -10.84 12.34
N SER A 74 10.70 -9.71 11.75
CA SER A 74 10.53 -8.37 12.33
C SER A 74 10.11 -7.37 11.26
N PHE A 75 9.29 -6.40 11.66
CA PHE A 75 8.83 -5.32 10.79
C PHE A 75 10.00 -4.41 10.38
N LYS A 76 10.09 -4.11 9.08
CA LYS A 76 11.10 -3.21 8.51
C LYS A 76 10.44 -1.96 7.94
N GLU A 77 11.01 -0.80 8.23
CA GLU A 77 10.66 0.47 7.58
C GLU A 77 11.72 0.83 6.54
N PRO A 78 11.31 1.41 5.40
CA PRO A 78 12.23 1.99 4.43
C PRO A 78 12.92 3.24 4.97
N ILE A 79 14.10 3.52 4.42
CA ILE A 79 14.80 4.78 4.67
C ILE A 79 14.25 5.90 3.77
N GLU A 80 14.53 7.15 4.13
CA GLU A 80 13.99 8.31 3.44
C GLU A 80 14.37 8.37 1.95
N GLU A 81 15.58 7.93 1.61
CA GLU A 81 16.11 7.86 0.25
C GLU A 81 15.26 6.93 -0.63
N GLU A 82 14.95 5.73 -0.15
CA GLU A 82 14.13 4.73 -0.87
C GLU A 82 12.71 5.22 -1.12
N ILE A 83 12.14 5.94 -0.15
CA ILE A 83 10.81 6.56 -0.27
C ILE A 83 10.85 7.66 -1.34
N LYS A 84 11.87 8.53 -1.31
CA LYS A 84 12.02 9.64 -2.26
C LYS A 84 12.19 9.15 -3.69
N GLU A 85 12.93 8.07 -3.91
CA GLU A 85 13.12 7.49 -5.24
C GLU A 85 11.79 7.00 -5.83
N LEU A 86 11.05 6.18 -5.08
CA LEU A 86 9.75 5.70 -5.53
C LEU A 86 8.71 6.82 -5.67
N ALA A 87 8.74 7.82 -4.78
CA ALA A 87 7.86 8.98 -4.88
C ALA A 87 8.08 9.78 -6.19
N LYS A 88 9.32 9.88 -6.67
CA LYS A 88 9.63 10.52 -7.95
C LYS A 88 9.02 9.72 -9.11
N GLU A 89 9.16 8.40 -9.10
CA GLU A 89 8.59 7.50 -10.12
C GLU A 89 7.05 7.60 -10.15
N LEU A 90 6.40 7.53 -8.99
CA LEU A 90 4.95 7.69 -8.88
C LEU A 90 4.47 9.06 -9.37
N LYS A 91 5.25 10.12 -9.12
CA LYS A 91 4.92 11.48 -9.56
C LYS A 91 5.02 11.64 -11.09
N ILE A 92 5.94 10.95 -11.76
CA ILE A 92 6.05 10.94 -13.22
C ILE A 92 4.78 10.38 -13.86
N ASN A 93 4.21 9.34 -13.25
CA ASN A 93 2.98 8.70 -13.72
C ASN A 93 1.70 9.54 -13.49
N LYS A 94 1.80 10.70 -12.83
CA LYS A 94 0.73 11.68 -12.57
C LYS A 94 -0.65 11.05 -12.29
N PRO A 95 -0.77 10.19 -11.26
CA PRO A 95 -2.05 9.60 -10.89
C PRO A 95 -3.10 10.66 -10.57
N GLU A 96 -4.33 10.40 -10.99
CA GLU A 96 -5.47 11.24 -10.61
C GLU A 96 -5.63 11.29 -9.09
N LYS A 97 -5.95 12.48 -8.57
CA LYS A 97 -6.09 12.70 -7.12
C LYS A 97 -7.16 11.81 -6.48
N SER A 98 -8.25 11.52 -7.19
CA SER A 98 -9.30 10.60 -6.75
C SER A 98 -8.76 9.18 -6.55
N LYS A 99 -7.97 8.69 -7.50
CA LYS A 99 -7.31 7.38 -7.46
C LYS A 99 -6.28 7.31 -6.33
N LEU A 100 -5.56 8.40 -6.05
CA LEU A 100 -4.60 8.44 -4.93
C LEU A 100 -5.22 8.15 -3.57
N HIS A 101 -6.39 8.72 -3.26
CA HIS A 101 -7.03 8.44 -1.97
C HIS A 101 -7.44 6.97 -1.84
N TRP A 102 -7.88 6.36 -2.96
CA TRP A 102 -8.19 4.94 -3.02
C TRP A 102 -6.97 4.09 -2.72
N PHE A 103 -5.88 4.31 -3.47
CA PHE A 103 -4.65 3.56 -3.31
C PHE A 103 -4.02 3.74 -1.93
N LEU A 104 -4.03 4.96 -1.39
CA LEU A 104 -3.59 5.21 -0.01
C LEU A 104 -4.41 4.40 0.99
N ALA A 105 -5.74 4.47 0.92
CA ALA A 105 -6.62 3.76 1.84
C ALA A 105 -6.37 2.26 1.81
N GLU A 106 -6.31 1.70 0.60
CA GLU A 106 -6.03 0.29 0.38
C GLU A 106 -4.68 -0.13 0.99
N LYS A 107 -3.61 0.62 0.73
CA LYS A 107 -2.27 0.30 1.24
C LYS A 107 -2.14 0.48 2.74
N MET A 108 -2.78 1.50 3.30
CA MET A 108 -2.82 1.73 4.75
C MET A 108 -3.45 0.55 5.47
N LEU A 109 -4.58 0.03 4.98
CA LEU A 109 -5.27 -1.10 5.60
C LEU A 109 -4.45 -2.38 5.54
N VAL A 110 -3.74 -2.61 4.43
CA VAL A 110 -2.86 -3.78 4.30
C VAL A 110 -1.64 -3.65 5.20
N VAL A 111 -1.01 -2.48 5.28
CA VAL A 111 0.10 -2.24 6.22
C VAL A 111 -0.37 -2.39 7.67
N GLU A 112 -1.57 -1.93 8.01
CA GLU A 112 -2.14 -2.13 9.36
C GLU A 112 -2.29 -3.61 9.70
N LYS A 113 -2.79 -4.43 8.76
CA LYS A 113 -2.84 -5.89 8.93
C LYS A 113 -1.45 -6.50 9.04
N LEU A 114 -0.51 -6.08 8.20
CA LEU A 114 0.88 -6.53 8.24
C LEU A 114 1.50 -6.30 9.62
N THR A 115 1.36 -5.09 10.16
CA THR A 115 1.94 -4.71 11.46
C THR A 115 1.37 -5.55 12.58
N SER A 116 0.12 -6.01 12.49
CA SER A 116 -0.49 -6.91 13.49
C SER A 116 0.06 -8.35 13.49
N LEU A 117 0.91 -8.71 12.52
CA LEU A 117 1.54 -10.04 12.43
C LEU A 117 2.88 -10.14 13.18
N PHE A 118 3.41 -9.01 13.62
CA PHE A 118 4.65 -8.90 14.41
C PHE A 118 4.33 -8.54 15.85
#